data_AF-A0A174J6Q5-F1
#
_entry.id   AF-A0A174J6Q5-F1
#
_cell.length_a   1.000
_cell.length_b   1.000
_cell.length_c   1.000
_cell.angle_alpha   90.00
_cell.angle_beta   90.00
_cell.angle_gamma   90.00
#
_symmetry.space_group_name_H-M   'P 1'
#
loop_
_entity.id
_entity.type
_entity.pdbx_description
1 polymer ?
#
loop_
_entity_poly.entity_id
_entity_poly.type
_entity_poly.pdbx_seq_one_letter_code
_entity_poly.pdbx_strand_id
1 'polypeptide(L)'
;MKALFKYILYSTFFAMSLPLVTACDDDEATDPYDINYVYIYKPSETNATLEYKGDGTFLKEIATEHILSPVRCTKPAPQDLTIQLAIDRSLVDAYNSEYGTSYVALQNAELENATLYIKQGEYISADTLKVHYTNMEEFKNGSENYILPIAITSINGTGVSASESNSKIFLTFESAYKPNHVTLTSSKEYLLEYQYSQGFTNLSSEWKLDGILKSAWAADGDTKVTLAINPALVGTYNALHGTDYSLLTSASLKQSTIMIKQGKTTPEESVALSFSDDMASVQLGTNYVIPVTITNVDGVGADIGENKVIYIVYKTALVGFLSCVDKPVGSVINDHSGWSFTLNGQSSDLYDYVPDGSILDIDLGKQENIKTIALHFYEWFYSSESASIAISNDGEKYEDLGVASGFANKTSYILLLVAKQAQYIRVTFHGALYYSPYINTVGIYTETE
;
A
#
# COMPACT_ATOMS: atom_id res chain seq x y z
N MET A 1 42.90 -55.71 11.85
CA MET A 1 43.70 -54.93 12.83
C MET A 1 42.72 -54.42 13.88
N LYS A 2 42.46 -55.11 15.01
CA LYS A 2 43.25 -55.11 16.27
C LYS A 2 43.84 -53.71 16.52
N ALA A 3 43.36 -52.92 17.47
CA ALA A 3 43.64 -53.03 18.92
C ALA A 3 43.07 -51.74 19.59
N LEU A 4 42.69 -51.61 20.87
CA LEU A 4 42.64 -52.44 22.08
C LEU A 4 41.89 -51.57 23.15
N PHE A 5 40.85 -52.07 23.83
CA PHE A 5 40.81 -52.47 25.26
C PHE A 5 40.34 -51.45 26.32
N LYS A 6 39.22 -51.80 27.00
CA LYS A 6 39.09 -52.20 28.42
C LYS A 6 37.58 -52.44 28.70
N TYR A 7 37.08 -53.68 28.77
CA TYR A 7 36.94 -54.55 29.98
C TYR A 7 36.08 -53.91 31.10
N ILE A 8 35.09 -54.54 31.74
CA ILE A 8 34.74 -55.96 31.97
C ILE A 8 33.28 -56.04 32.51
N LEU A 9 32.57 -57.10 32.07
CA LEU A 9 31.57 -57.96 32.75
C LEU A 9 31.01 -57.54 34.13
N TYR A 10 29.72 -57.75 34.43
CA TYR A 10 29.16 -59.09 34.67
C TYR A 10 27.69 -59.24 34.31
N SER A 11 27.43 -60.33 33.59
CA SER A 11 26.14 -60.93 33.29
C SER A 11 25.77 -61.97 34.36
N THR A 12 24.46 -62.28 34.39
CA THR A 12 23.86 -63.61 34.66
C THR A 12 23.91 -64.20 36.08
N PHE A 13 22.73 -64.32 36.69
CA PHE A 13 22.32 -65.53 37.39
C PHE A 13 20.93 -65.94 36.88
N PHE A 14 20.86 -67.14 36.30
CA PHE A 14 19.66 -67.81 35.79
C PHE A 14 19.67 -69.18 36.47
N ALA A 15 18.64 -69.54 37.25
CA ALA A 15 18.18 -70.93 37.45
C ALA A 15 17.03 -71.04 38.47
N MET A 16 15.81 -71.20 37.94
CA MET A 16 14.75 -72.16 38.26
C MET A 16 14.50 -72.65 39.71
N SER A 17 13.26 -72.46 40.18
CA SER A 17 12.38 -73.54 40.72
C SER A 17 10.92 -73.05 40.90
N LEU A 18 9.95 -73.69 40.22
CA LEU A 18 8.48 -73.60 40.39
C LEU A 18 8.00 -74.29 41.71
N PRO A 19 6.69 -74.31 42.05
CA PRO A 19 5.75 -73.23 42.35
C PRO A 19 5.13 -73.39 43.77
N LEU A 20 4.70 -72.30 44.43
CA LEU A 20 3.75 -72.38 45.55
C LEU A 20 2.60 -71.42 45.29
N VAL A 21 1.42 -72.02 45.25
CA VAL A 21 0.12 -71.39 45.11
C VAL A 21 -0.27 -70.83 46.48
N THR A 22 -0.40 -69.52 46.58
CA THR A 22 -1.23 -68.81 47.56
C THR A 22 -1.95 -67.73 46.75
N ALA A 23 -3.17 -67.99 46.27
CA ALA A 23 -4.42 -67.67 46.95
C ALA A 23 -4.62 -66.15 47.11
N CYS A 24 -5.69 -65.67 46.47
CA CYS A 24 -6.18 -64.31 46.30
C CYS A 24 -5.88 -63.31 47.43
N ASP A 25 -5.49 -62.10 47.03
CA ASP A 25 -6.27 -60.93 47.43
C ASP A 25 -7.02 -60.45 46.18
N ASP A 26 -8.34 -60.52 46.25
CA ASP A 26 -9.28 -59.94 45.29
C ASP A 26 -9.21 -58.41 45.43
N ASP A 27 -8.18 -57.79 44.87
CA ASP A 27 -8.29 -56.39 44.49
C ASP A 27 -8.98 -56.38 43.12
N GLU A 28 -10.29 -56.12 43.13
CA GLU A 28 -11.01 -55.52 41.99
C GLU A 28 -10.34 -54.18 41.66
N ALA A 29 -9.17 -54.24 41.02
CA ALA A 29 -8.67 -53.14 40.24
C ALA A 29 -9.65 -52.99 39.08
N THR A 30 -10.61 -52.07 39.22
CA THR A 30 -11.41 -51.57 38.10
C THR A 30 -10.45 -51.30 36.95
N ASP A 31 -10.62 -52.05 35.85
CA ASP A 31 -9.83 -51.84 34.65
C ASP A 31 -9.96 -50.35 34.28
N PRO A 32 -8.86 -49.58 34.16
CA PRO A 32 -8.92 -48.16 33.81
C PRO A 32 -9.58 -47.91 32.45
N TYR A 33 -9.76 -48.95 31.62
CA TYR A 33 -10.53 -48.91 30.37
C TYR A 33 -12.04 -49.16 30.57
N ASP A 34 -12.50 -49.45 31.79
CA ASP A 34 -13.92 -49.74 32.04
C ASP A 34 -14.78 -48.49 32.35
N ILE A 35 -14.16 -47.34 32.59
CA ILE A 35 -14.87 -46.12 32.98
C ILE A 35 -15.60 -45.49 31.77
N ASN A 36 -16.91 -45.25 31.92
CA ASN A 36 -17.69 -44.48 30.95
C ASN A 36 -17.59 -42.98 31.26
N TYR A 37 -16.99 -42.21 30.35
CA TYR A 37 -16.76 -40.79 30.55
C TYR A 37 -17.81 -39.93 29.86
N VAL A 38 -18.35 -38.96 30.59
CA VAL A 38 -19.14 -37.86 30.02
C VAL A 38 -18.20 -36.74 29.61
N TYR A 39 -18.33 -36.28 28.37
CA TYR A 39 -17.50 -35.23 27.80
C TYR A 39 -18.30 -34.34 26.84
N ILE A 40 -17.72 -33.22 26.46
CA ILE A 40 -18.24 -32.34 25.44
C ILE A 40 -17.12 -32.02 24.44
N TYR A 41 -17.42 -32.06 23.15
CA TYR A 41 -16.43 -31.69 22.15
C TYR A 41 -16.26 -30.17 22.11
N LYS A 42 -14.99 -29.75 22.10
CA LYS A 42 -14.62 -28.40 21.70
C LYS A 42 -15.18 -28.14 20.29
N PRO A 43 -15.82 -26.98 20.04
CA PRO A 43 -16.26 -26.64 18.69
C PRO A 43 -15.05 -26.55 17.75
N SER A 44 -15.30 -26.69 16.44
CA SER A 44 -14.25 -26.68 15.42
C SER A 44 -13.45 -25.37 15.39
N GLU A 45 -14.11 -24.27 15.74
CA GLU A 45 -13.50 -22.97 15.92
C GLU A 45 -13.93 -22.41 17.27
N THR A 46 -12.96 -21.99 18.07
CA THR A 46 -13.20 -21.32 19.35
C THR A 46 -12.79 -19.86 19.31
N ASN A 47 -12.13 -19.37 18.25
CA ASN A 47 -11.50 -18.05 18.14
C ASN A 47 -12.32 -17.10 17.27
N ALA A 48 -13.46 -16.66 17.78
CA ALA A 48 -14.28 -15.70 17.06
C ALA A 48 -13.60 -14.31 17.05
N THR A 49 -13.71 -13.57 15.95
CA THR A 49 -13.11 -12.23 15.82
C THR A 49 -14.21 -11.19 15.63
N LEU A 50 -14.13 -10.10 16.36
CA LEU A 50 -14.97 -8.92 16.27
C LEU A 50 -14.13 -7.72 15.86
N GLU A 51 -14.73 -6.81 15.11
CA GLU A 51 -14.10 -5.54 14.73
C GLU A 51 -15.09 -4.42 14.97
N TYR A 52 -14.67 -3.34 15.62
CA TYR A 52 -15.55 -2.21 15.94
C TYR A 52 -14.88 -0.86 15.66
N LYS A 53 -15.72 0.14 15.36
CA LYS A 53 -15.33 1.53 15.10
C LYS A 53 -15.29 2.36 16.38
N GLY A 54 -14.81 3.61 16.29
CA GLY A 54 -14.75 4.51 17.45
C GLY A 54 -16.09 5.02 17.96
N ASP A 55 -17.15 4.95 17.16
CA ASP A 55 -18.53 5.20 17.63
C ASP A 55 -19.16 3.97 18.31
N GLY A 56 -18.44 2.85 18.37
CA GLY A 56 -18.89 1.58 18.92
C GLY A 56 -19.69 0.72 17.93
N THR A 57 -19.85 1.11 16.67
CA THR A 57 -20.51 0.26 15.66
C THR A 57 -19.62 -0.92 15.29
N PHE A 58 -20.16 -2.14 15.22
CA PHE A 58 -19.43 -3.31 14.75
C PHE A 58 -19.29 -3.29 13.22
N LEU A 59 -18.08 -3.53 12.74
CA LEU A 59 -17.76 -3.88 11.35
C LEU A 59 -17.88 -5.39 11.12
N LYS A 60 -17.53 -6.16 12.15
CA LYS A 60 -17.66 -7.61 12.21
C LYS A 60 -18.16 -7.99 13.60
N GLU A 61 -19.32 -8.65 13.68
CA GLU A 61 -19.94 -9.09 14.92
C GLU A 61 -20.10 -10.61 14.95
N ILE A 62 -20.31 -11.15 16.15
CA ILE A 62 -20.71 -12.55 16.35
C ILE A 62 -22.24 -12.64 16.45
N ALA A 63 -22.79 -13.80 16.12
CA ALA A 63 -24.22 -14.06 16.33
C ALA A 63 -24.55 -14.04 17.83
N THR A 64 -25.73 -13.51 18.17
CA THR A 64 -26.23 -13.46 19.57
C THR A 64 -26.40 -14.85 20.18
N GLU A 65 -26.67 -15.86 19.35
CA GLU A 65 -26.72 -17.26 19.77
C GLU A 65 -25.60 -18.06 19.12
N HIS A 66 -24.93 -18.89 19.91
CA HIS A 66 -23.94 -19.85 19.43
C HIS A 66 -24.29 -21.25 19.90
N ILE A 67 -24.60 -22.14 18.95
CA ILE A 67 -24.93 -23.54 19.21
C ILE A 67 -23.62 -24.32 19.42
N LEU A 68 -23.51 -25.00 20.55
CA LEU A 68 -22.36 -25.81 20.92
C LEU A 68 -22.63 -27.30 20.73
N SER A 69 -21.59 -28.11 20.93
CA SER A 69 -21.69 -29.57 20.85
C SER A 69 -22.66 -30.15 21.90
N PRO A 70 -23.38 -31.22 21.57
CA PRO A 70 -24.06 -32.02 22.59
C PRO A 70 -23.05 -32.70 23.52
N VAL A 71 -23.48 -33.05 24.73
CA VAL A 71 -22.68 -33.90 25.63
C VAL A 71 -22.74 -35.35 25.18
N ARG A 72 -21.66 -36.09 25.44
CA ARG A 72 -21.49 -37.46 24.98
C ARG A 72 -20.94 -38.36 26.07
N CYS A 73 -21.21 -39.65 25.94
CA CYS A 73 -20.59 -40.73 26.71
C CYS A 73 -19.60 -41.51 25.83
N THR A 74 -18.56 -42.10 26.43
CA THR A 74 -17.62 -42.98 25.70
C THR A 74 -18.20 -44.39 25.49
N LYS A 75 -19.17 -44.79 26.31
CA LYS A 75 -19.97 -46.02 26.20
C LYS A 75 -21.46 -45.67 26.29
N PRO A 76 -22.39 -46.58 25.91
CA PRO A 76 -23.82 -46.36 26.11
C PRO A 76 -24.10 -45.96 27.57
N ALA A 77 -24.96 -44.96 27.78
CA ALA A 77 -25.30 -44.52 29.12
C ALA A 77 -25.92 -45.68 29.92
N PRO A 78 -25.41 -46.01 31.12
CA PRO A 78 -25.88 -47.19 31.89
C PRO A 78 -27.31 -47.03 32.39
N GLN A 79 -27.78 -45.77 32.51
CA GLN A 79 -29.12 -45.35 32.88
C GLN A 79 -29.38 -43.96 32.29
N ASP A 80 -30.57 -43.40 32.53
CA ASP A 80 -30.84 -42.00 32.19
C ASP A 80 -29.91 -41.06 32.99
N LEU A 81 -29.14 -40.25 32.26
CA LEU A 81 -28.20 -39.29 32.84
C LEU A 81 -28.74 -37.87 32.70
N THR A 82 -28.53 -37.06 33.75
CA THR A 82 -28.75 -35.61 33.71
C THR A 82 -27.44 -34.88 33.93
N ILE A 83 -26.99 -34.12 32.93
CA ILE A 83 -25.69 -33.45 32.91
C ILE A 83 -25.93 -31.94 33.05
N GLN A 84 -25.31 -31.31 34.04
CA GLN A 84 -25.36 -29.85 34.20
C GLN A 84 -24.06 -29.21 33.73
N LEU A 85 -24.20 -28.12 32.97
CA LEU A 85 -23.10 -27.27 32.53
C LEU A 85 -23.28 -25.87 33.11
N ALA A 86 -22.17 -25.20 33.40
CA ALA A 86 -22.16 -23.80 33.81
C ALA A 86 -20.97 -23.06 33.20
N ILE A 87 -21.10 -21.74 33.12
CA ILE A 87 -19.96 -20.86 32.84
C ILE A 87 -19.11 -20.79 34.10
N ASP A 88 -17.85 -21.21 34.02
CA ASP A 88 -16.92 -21.27 35.15
C ASP A 88 -15.72 -20.33 34.96
N ARG A 89 -15.94 -19.06 35.28
CA ARG A 89 -14.94 -17.98 35.12
C ARG A 89 -13.70 -18.15 36.00
N SER A 90 -13.73 -19.02 37.00
CA SER A 90 -12.55 -19.29 37.83
C SER A 90 -11.42 -19.99 37.04
N LEU A 91 -11.76 -20.57 35.88
CA LEU A 91 -10.81 -21.29 35.03
C LEU A 91 -9.92 -20.37 34.18
N VAL A 92 -10.19 -19.07 34.13
CA VAL A 92 -9.47 -18.13 33.26
C VAL A 92 -8.00 -17.97 33.66
N ASP A 93 -7.71 -17.80 34.95
CA ASP A 93 -6.33 -17.63 35.41
C ASP A 93 -5.48 -18.88 35.16
N ALA A 94 -6.07 -20.06 35.38
CA ALA A 94 -5.43 -21.33 35.09
C ALA A 94 -5.13 -21.48 33.59
N TYR A 95 -6.10 -21.15 32.74
CA TYR A 95 -5.93 -21.16 31.29
C TYR A 95 -4.83 -20.19 30.84
N ASN A 96 -4.87 -18.94 31.32
CA ASN A 96 -3.87 -17.93 31.00
C ASN A 96 -2.46 -18.38 31.42
N SER A 97 -2.32 -18.97 32.61
CA SER A 97 -1.05 -19.49 33.10
C SER A 97 -0.55 -20.70 32.31
N GLU A 98 -1.44 -21.57 31.85
CA GLU A 98 -1.07 -22.78 31.09
C GLU A 98 -0.59 -22.42 29.68
N TYR A 99 -1.27 -21.48 29.02
CA TYR A 99 -1.00 -21.14 27.61
C TYR A 99 -0.18 -19.86 27.41
N GLY A 100 0.21 -19.16 28.48
CA GLY A 100 0.97 -17.91 28.39
C GLY A 100 0.17 -16.77 27.75
N THR A 101 -1.13 -16.72 28.03
CA THR A 101 -2.09 -15.76 27.46
C THR A 101 -2.58 -14.77 28.52
N SER A 102 -3.32 -13.75 28.09
CA SER A 102 -3.86 -12.70 28.96
C SER A 102 -5.33 -12.40 28.64
N TYR A 103 -6.14 -13.46 28.51
CA TYR A 103 -7.57 -13.32 28.24
C TYR A 103 -8.33 -12.73 29.43
N VAL A 104 -9.30 -11.88 29.13
CA VAL A 104 -10.29 -11.36 30.09
C VAL A 104 -11.55 -12.22 30.07
N ALA A 105 -12.10 -12.54 31.23
CA ALA A 105 -13.33 -13.34 31.31
C ALA A 105 -14.54 -12.59 30.71
N LEU A 106 -15.24 -13.22 29.78
CA LEU A 106 -16.47 -12.69 29.18
C LEU A 106 -17.62 -12.70 30.20
N GLN A 107 -18.30 -11.58 30.41
CA GLN A 107 -19.30 -11.41 31.47
C GLN A 107 -20.74 -11.54 30.94
N ASN A 108 -21.04 -11.02 29.76
CA ASN A 108 -22.40 -10.89 29.25
C ASN A 108 -22.80 -12.09 28.38
N ALA A 109 -22.73 -13.28 28.97
CA ALA A 109 -23.13 -14.52 28.33
C ALA A 109 -23.87 -15.43 29.32
N GLU A 110 -24.87 -16.14 28.81
CA GLU A 110 -25.69 -17.11 29.51
C GLU A 110 -25.76 -18.42 28.73
N LEU A 111 -26.03 -19.52 29.44
CA LEU A 111 -26.24 -20.82 28.81
C LEU A 111 -27.73 -21.10 28.68
N GLU A 112 -28.19 -21.36 27.46
CA GLU A 112 -29.49 -21.96 27.23
C GLU A 112 -29.33 -23.48 27.13
N ASN A 113 -30.30 -24.22 27.68
CA ASN A 113 -30.22 -25.68 27.82
C ASN A 113 -28.98 -26.14 28.61
N ALA A 114 -28.65 -25.42 29.69
CA ALA A 114 -27.56 -25.75 30.60
C ALA A 114 -27.68 -27.13 31.27
N THR A 115 -28.87 -27.75 31.22
CA THR A 115 -29.10 -29.14 31.62
C THR A 115 -29.41 -29.98 30.39
N LEU A 116 -28.60 -31.01 30.15
CA LEU A 116 -28.73 -31.94 29.03
C LEU A 116 -28.98 -33.36 29.52
N TYR A 117 -29.68 -34.15 28.71
CA TYR A 117 -30.12 -35.49 29.06
C TYR A 117 -29.61 -36.52 28.06
N ILE A 118 -29.02 -37.61 28.56
CA ILE A 118 -28.65 -38.79 27.76
C ILE A 118 -29.50 -39.95 28.26
N LYS A 119 -30.29 -40.57 27.37
CA LYS A 119 -31.14 -41.71 27.71
C LYS A 119 -30.32 -42.97 27.91
N GLN A 120 -30.80 -43.89 28.75
CA GLN A 120 -30.19 -45.20 28.91
C GLN A 120 -29.97 -45.87 27.53
N GLY A 121 -28.77 -46.40 27.31
CA GLY A 121 -28.38 -47.04 26.05
C GLY A 121 -27.91 -46.09 24.95
N GLU A 122 -28.09 -44.77 25.11
CA GLU A 122 -27.65 -43.76 24.14
C GLU A 122 -26.24 -43.25 24.44
N TYR A 123 -25.60 -42.66 23.43
CA TYR A 123 -24.25 -42.08 23.55
C TYR A 123 -24.24 -40.55 23.61
N ILE A 124 -25.29 -39.88 23.12
CA ILE A 124 -25.30 -38.44 22.86
C ILE A 124 -26.58 -37.84 23.47
N SER A 125 -26.50 -36.62 23.99
CA SER A 125 -27.69 -35.93 24.47
C SER A 125 -28.68 -35.64 23.34
N ALA A 126 -29.98 -35.65 23.66
CA ALA A 126 -31.02 -35.35 22.69
C ALA A 126 -30.93 -33.90 22.17
N ASP A 127 -30.56 -32.97 23.04
CA ASP A 127 -30.39 -31.55 22.75
C ASP A 127 -28.91 -31.13 22.76
N THR A 128 -28.66 -29.93 22.26
CA THR A 128 -27.37 -29.26 22.28
C THR A 128 -27.36 -28.10 23.28
N LEU A 129 -26.18 -27.81 23.85
CA LEU A 129 -25.98 -26.59 24.61
C LEU A 129 -25.98 -25.38 23.67
N LYS A 130 -26.50 -24.23 24.12
CA LYS A 130 -26.31 -22.96 23.42
C LYS A 130 -25.77 -21.90 24.36
N VAL A 131 -24.98 -21.00 23.80
CA VAL A 131 -24.57 -19.75 24.45
C VAL A 131 -25.42 -18.63 23.89
N HIS A 132 -26.06 -17.87 24.78
CA HIS A 132 -26.73 -16.63 24.45
C HIS A 132 -25.90 -15.47 24.98
N TYR A 133 -25.43 -14.60 24.09
CA TYR A 133 -24.68 -13.41 24.48
C TYR A 133 -25.65 -12.25 24.73
N THR A 134 -25.78 -11.84 25.99
CA THR A 134 -26.82 -10.90 26.43
C THR A 134 -26.50 -9.45 26.06
N ASN A 135 -25.22 -9.11 25.90
CA ASN A 135 -24.78 -7.76 25.54
C ASN A 135 -23.39 -7.75 24.89
N MET A 136 -23.29 -7.22 23.67
CA MET A 136 -22.03 -7.08 22.91
C MET A 136 -21.18 -5.88 23.33
N GLU A 137 -21.67 -4.94 24.13
CA GLU A 137 -20.93 -3.73 24.52
C GLU A 137 -19.62 -4.03 25.25
N GLU A 138 -19.50 -5.18 25.92
CA GLU A 138 -18.27 -5.53 26.63
C GLU A 138 -17.07 -5.70 25.70
N PHE A 139 -17.29 -6.08 24.42
CA PHE A 139 -16.24 -6.21 23.41
C PHE A 139 -15.65 -4.86 22.96
N LYS A 140 -16.25 -3.74 23.34
CA LYS A 140 -15.84 -2.39 22.92
C LYS A 140 -15.02 -1.65 23.99
N ASN A 141 -14.70 -2.30 25.10
CA ASN A 141 -14.11 -1.66 26.29
C ASN A 141 -12.58 -1.46 26.22
N GLY A 142 -11.95 -1.83 25.11
CA GLY A 142 -10.49 -1.73 24.91
C GLY A 142 -9.70 -2.99 25.28
N SER A 143 -10.35 -4.05 25.79
CA SER A 143 -9.69 -5.36 25.90
C SER A 143 -9.70 -6.04 24.54
N GLU A 144 -8.55 -6.57 24.12
CA GLU A 144 -8.43 -7.21 22.80
C GLU A 144 -8.83 -8.67 22.80
N ASN A 145 -8.77 -9.34 23.96
CA ASN A 145 -8.88 -10.79 24.05
C ASN A 145 -9.80 -11.23 25.20
N TYR A 146 -10.88 -11.96 24.87
CA TYR A 146 -11.85 -12.48 25.85
C TYR A 146 -11.91 -14.01 25.83
N ILE A 147 -12.35 -14.59 26.93
CA ILE A 147 -12.57 -16.02 27.06
C ILE A 147 -13.86 -16.33 27.85
N LEU A 148 -14.63 -17.31 27.37
CA LEU A 148 -15.81 -17.85 28.03
C LEU A 148 -15.57 -19.35 28.33
N PRO A 149 -15.11 -19.68 29.55
CA PRO A 149 -15.00 -21.06 30.00
C PRO A 149 -16.36 -21.64 30.38
N ILE A 150 -16.66 -22.84 29.87
CA ILE A 150 -17.87 -23.62 30.17
C ILE A 150 -17.43 -24.99 30.66
N ALA A 151 -17.98 -25.47 31.77
CA ALA A 151 -17.61 -26.75 32.37
C ALA A 151 -18.83 -27.59 32.72
N ILE A 152 -18.68 -28.91 32.65
CA ILE A 152 -19.60 -29.86 33.28
C ILE A 152 -19.42 -29.72 34.80
N THR A 153 -20.47 -29.29 35.50
CA THR A 153 -20.43 -29.05 36.95
C THR A 153 -21.00 -30.21 37.76
N SER A 154 -21.96 -30.94 37.20
CA SER A 154 -22.50 -32.14 37.84
C SER A 154 -23.04 -33.15 36.81
N ILE A 155 -23.02 -34.42 37.21
CA ILE A 155 -23.61 -35.53 36.47
C ILE A 155 -24.47 -36.29 37.47
N ASN A 156 -25.78 -36.28 37.28
CA ASN A 156 -26.70 -37.10 38.07
C ASN A 156 -26.90 -38.44 37.36
N GLY A 157 -26.33 -39.49 37.96
CA GLY A 157 -26.30 -40.85 37.47
C GLY A 157 -25.05 -41.56 38.00
N THR A 158 -25.17 -42.86 38.28
CA THR A 158 -24.06 -43.74 38.68
C THR A 158 -23.44 -44.45 37.47
N GLY A 159 -22.20 -44.93 37.62
CA GLY A 159 -21.49 -45.68 36.57
C GLY A 159 -20.85 -44.82 35.48
N VAL A 160 -20.75 -43.51 35.70
CA VAL A 160 -20.11 -42.56 34.78
C VAL A 160 -19.24 -41.55 35.53
N SER A 161 -18.29 -40.92 34.84
CA SER A 161 -17.45 -39.86 35.40
C SER A 161 -17.21 -38.75 34.37
N ALA A 162 -16.95 -37.52 34.79
CA ALA A 162 -16.58 -36.45 33.87
C ALA A 162 -15.17 -36.70 33.30
N SER A 163 -14.97 -36.46 32.01
CA SER A 163 -13.64 -36.56 31.40
C SER A 163 -12.71 -35.48 31.97
N GLU A 164 -11.49 -35.85 32.39
CA GLU A 164 -10.50 -34.88 32.88
C GLU A 164 -10.12 -33.84 31.80
N SER A 165 -9.94 -34.29 30.56
CA SER A 165 -9.46 -33.45 29.46
C SER A 165 -10.59 -32.77 28.66
N ASN A 166 -11.79 -33.35 28.65
CA ASN A 166 -12.90 -32.92 27.78
C ASN A 166 -14.20 -32.61 28.55
N SER A 167 -14.11 -32.29 29.84
CA SER A 167 -15.25 -31.77 30.63
C SER A 167 -15.43 -30.25 30.53
N LYS A 168 -14.54 -29.57 29.79
CA LYS A 168 -14.48 -28.11 29.70
C LYS A 168 -14.35 -27.65 28.25
N ILE A 169 -15.00 -26.55 27.90
CA ILE A 169 -14.83 -25.80 26.66
C ILE A 169 -14.35 -24.40 27.00
N PHE A 170 -13.45 -23.87 26.19
CA PHE A 170 -13.06 -22.47 26.23
C PHE A 170 -13.41 -21.85 24.89
N LEU A 171 -14.33 -20.90 24.87
CA LEU A 171 -14.56 -20.04 23.71
C LEU A 171 -13.71 -18.80 23.89
N THR A 172 -12.99 -18.40 22.86
CA THR A 172 -12.07 -17.25 22.84
C THR A 172 -12.53 -16.23 21.81
N PHE A 173 -12.32 -14.95 22.10
CA PHE A 173 -12.75 -13.87 21.23
C PHE A 173 -11.65 -12.85 21.11
N GLU A 174 -11.36 -12.44 19.88
CA GLU A 174 -10.51 -11.29 19.60
C GLU A 174 -11.41 -10.10 19.24
N SER A 175 -11.29 -8.98 19.92
CA SER A 175 -12.02 -7.75 19.62
C SER A 175 -11.05 -6.65 19.21
N ALA A 176 -11.06 -6.29 17.93
CA ALA A 176 -10.14 -5.31 17.38
C ALA A 176 -10.82 -3.96 17.14
N TYR A 177 -10.25 -2.91 17.73
CA TYR A 177 -10.60 -1.54 17.38
C TYR A 177 -10.04 -1.17 15.99
N LYS A 178 -10.89 -0.61 15.12
CA LYS A 178 -10.50 -0.14 13.79
C LYS A 178 -10.71 1.37 13.67
N PRO A 179 -9.63 2.18 13.68
CA PRO A 179 -9.74 3.62 13.49
C PRO A 179 -10.09 3.96 12.03
N ASN A 180 -10.85 5.03 11.85
CA ASN A 180 -11.09 5.61 10.53
C ASN A 180 -9.88 6.44 10.10
N HIS A 181 -8.95 5.81 9.40
CA HIS A 181 -7.73 6.47 8.97
C HIS A 181 -8.01 7.55 7.93
N VAL A 182 -7.57 8.77 8.23
CA VAL A 182 -7.54 9.90 7.31
C VAL A 182 -6.17 9.93 6.62
N THR A 183 -6.18 9.99 5.30
CA THR A 183 -5.00 9.93 4.46
C THR A 183 -5.01 11.02 3.39
N LEU A 184 -3.82 11.38 2.95
CA LEU A 184 -3.62 12.09 1.70
C LEU A 184 -3.47 11.08 0.55
N THR A 185 -3.91 11.46 -0.64
CA THR A 185 -3.85 10.61 -1.85
C THR A 185 -2.55 10.83 -2.63
N SER A 186 -2.57 10.67 -3.96
CA SER A 186 -1.39 10.85 -4.79
C SER A 186 -0.85 12.28 -4.80
N SER A 187 0.49 12.38 -4.88
CA SER A 187 1.22 13.60 -5.21
C SER A 187 0.78 14.18 -6.56
N LYS A 188 0.94 15.50 -6.75
CA LYS A 188 0.60 16.18 -8.01
C LYS A 188 1.85 16.78 -8.64
N GLU A 189 1.89 16.76 -9.96
CA GLU A 189 2.93 17.42 -10.74
C GLU A 189 2.29 18.39 -11.72
N TYR A 190 2.88 19.58 -11.82
CA TYR A 190 2.43 20.65 -12.69
C TYR A 190 3.60 21.19 -13.50
N LEU A 191 3.34 21.51 -14.75
CA LEU A 191 4.30 22.17 -15.63
C LEU A 191 4.02 23.67 -15.64
N LEU A 192 5.02 24.47 -15.31
CA LEU A 192 5.03 25.93 -15.43
C LEU A 192 5.76 26.31 -16.70
N GLU A 193 5.02 26.86 -17.66
CA GLU A 193 5.51 27.16 -18.99
C GLU A 193 6.03 28.60 -19.05
N TYR A 194 7.31 28.75 -19.35
CA TYR A 194 7.93 30.03 -19.65
C TYR A 194 7.94 30.23 -21.17
N GLN A 195 7.07 31.11 -21.67
CA GLN A 195 7.10 31.52 -23.06
C GLN A 195 8.24 32.50 -23.27
N TYR A 196 9.17 32.20 -24.18
CA TYR A 196 10.40 32.97 -24.38
C TYR A 196 10.20 34.50 -24.45
N SER A 197 9.13 34.96 -25.10
CA SER A 197 8.83 36.39 -25.29
C SER A 197 7.82 36.97 -24.30
N GLN A 198 7.19 36.16 -23.46
CA GLN A 198 6.07 36.57 -22.61
C GLN A 198 6.27 36.26 -21.12
N GLY A 199 7.31 35.48 -20.77
CA GLY A 199 7.52 34.98 -19.42
C GLY A 199 6.60 33.82 -19.08
N PHE A 200 6.40 33.54 -17.80
CA PHE A 200 5.48 32.49 -17.36
C PHE A 200 4.03 32.84 -17.69
N THR A 201 3.31 31.91 -18.34
CA THR A 201 1.93 32.15 -18.80
C THR A 201 0.86 31.53 -17.91
N ASN A 202 1.24 30.62 -17.02
CA ASN A 202 0.30 29.82 -16.22
C ASN A 202 0.57 29.90 -14.70
N LEU A 203 1.08 31.04 -14.23
CA LEU A 203 1.15 31.34 -12.80
C LEU A 203 -0.23 31.65 -12.25
N SER A 204 -0.45 31.30 -10.98
CA SER A 204 -1.70 31.59 -10.28
C SER A 204 -1.42 31.87 -8.81
N SER A 205 -2.14 32.83 -8.25
CA SER A 205 -2.11 33.15 -6.82
C SER A 205 -2.70 32.03 -5.94
N GLU A 206 -3.49 31.14 -6.53
CA GLU A 206 -4.13 30.02 -5.86
C GLU A 206 -4.13 28.76 -6.71
N TRP A 207 -3.84 27.61 -6.07
CA TRP A 207 -3.89 26.30 -6.71
C TRP A 207 -4.74 25.34 -5.89
N LYS A 208 -5.84 24.87 -6.48
CA LYS A 208 -6.72 23.89 -5.85
C LYS A 208 -6.15 22.48 -5.98
N LEU A 209 -6.04 21.83 -4.83
CA LEU A 209 -5.61 20.44 -4.69
C LEU A 209 -6.85 19.56 -4.50
N ASP A 210 -7.61 19.38 -5.57
CA ASP A 210 -8.83 18.58 -5.52
C ASP A 210 -8.52 17.11 -5.24
N GLY A 211 -9.38 16.49 -4.42
CA GLY A 211 -9.38 15.05 -4.14
C GLY A 211 -8.18 14.54 -3.33
N ILE A 212 -7.36 15.42 -2.73
CA ILE A 212 -6.14 14.98 -2.05
C ILE A 212 -6.35 14.39 -0.67
N LEU A 213 -7.53 14.53 -0.06
CA LEU A 213 -7.79 14.16 1.33
C LEU A 213 -9.01 13.25 1.40
N LYS A 214 -8.87 12.12 2.10
CA LYS A 214 -9.96 11.16 2.30
C LYS A 214 -9.84 10.40 3.63
N SER A 215 -10.97 9.90 4.13
CA SER A 215 -11.04 8.90 5.19
C SER A 215 -11.26 7.50 4.62
N ALA A 216 -10.91 6.46 5.40
CA ALA A 216 -11.05 5.06 4.99
C ALA A 216 -12.51 4.64 4.77
N TRP A 217 -13.43 5.19 5.59
CA TRP A 217 -14.87 5.07 5.41
C TRP A 217 -15.58 6.37 5.81
N ALA A 218 -16.90 6.41 5.58
CA ALA A 218 -17.72 7.57 5.88
C ALA A 218 -17.58 7.96 7.36
N ALA A 219 -17.25 9.23 7.63
CA ALA A 219 -16.96 9.68 8.99
C ALA A 219 -18.17 9.50 9.91
N ASP A 220 -17.96 8.89 11.07
CA ASP A 220 -19.04 8.61 12.03
C ASP A 220 -19.48 9.89 12.78
N GLY A 221 -18.64 10.93 12.76
CA GLY A 221 -18.95 12.31 13.13
C GLY A 221 -18.13 13.31 12.30
N ASP A 222 -18.39 14.61 12.46
CA ASP A 222 -17.58 15.66 11.84
C ASP A 222 -16.09 15.48 12.23
N THR A 223 -15.23 15.35 11.23
CA THR A 223 -13.79 15.10 11.40
C THR A 223 -12.99 16.30 10.91
N LYS A 224 -12.26 16.93 11.82
CA LYS A 224 -11.39 18.06 11.57
C LYS A 224 -9.97 17.56 11.27
N VAL A 225 -9.45 17.92 10.10
CA VAL A 225 -8.11 17.54 9.65
C VAL A 225 -7.24 18.78 9.58
N THR A 226 -6.09 18.77 10.26
CA THR A 226 -5.10 19.84 10.20
C THR A 226 -3.96 19.44 9.26
N LEU A 227 -3.66 20.32 8.31
CA LEU A 227 -2.58 20.20 7.33
C LEU A 227 -1.51 21.26 7.58
N ALA A 228 -0.27 20.94 7.21
CA ALA A 228 0.84 21.88 7.20
C ALA A 228 1.73 21.65 5.97
N ILE A 229 2.43 22.70 5.53
CA ILE A 229 3.59 22.53 4.63
C ILE A 229 4.78 22.14 5.53
N ASN A 230 5.52 21.10 5.14
CA ASN A 230 6.70 20.65 5.88
C ASN A 230 7.99 20.80 5.04
N PRO A 231 8.66 21.96 5.12
CA PRO A 231 9.91 22.25 4.41
C PRO A 231 11.02 21.22 4.63
N ALA A 232 11.07 20.57 5.80
CA ALA A 232 12.12 19.62 6.14
C ALA A 232 12.11 18.36 5.25
N LEU A 233 10.99 18.07 4.57
CA LEU A 233 10.85 16.90 3.71
C LEU A 233 11.34 17.11 2.27
N VAL A 234 11.77 18.33 1.90
CA VAL A 234 12.31 18.62 0.56
C VAL A 234 13.59 17.81 0.31
N GLY A 235 14.51 17.78 1.29
CA GLY A 235 15.74 17.00 1.19
C GLY A 235 15.48 15.50 1.06
N THR A 236 14.51 14.97 1.80
CA THR A 236 14.10 13.55 1.70
C THR A 236 13.55 13.22 0.33
N TYR A 237 12.68 14.07 -0.23
CA TYR A 237 12.14 13.90 -1.58
C TYR A 237 13.27 13.87 -2.61
N ASN A 238 14.16 14.87 -2.56
CA ASN A 238 15.28 14.99 -3.47
C ASN A 238 16.22 13.79 -3.43
N ALA A 239 16.56 13.32 -2.23
CA ALA A 239 17.41 12.13 -2.05
C ALA A 239 16.74 10.85 -2.61
N LEU A 240 15.42 10.70 -2.44
CA LEU A 240 14.69 9.53 -2.93
C LEU A 240 14.56 9.52 -4.46
N HIS A 241 14.40 10.69 -5.09
CA HIS A 241 14.11 10.82 -6.52
C HIS A 241 15.33 11.21 -7.37
N GLY A 242 16.49 11.47 -6.77
CA GLY A 242 17.67 11.94 -7.49
C GLY A 242 17.48 13.33 -8.10
N THR A 243 16.69 14.18 -7.43
CA THR A 243 16.38 15.54 -7.86
C THR A 243 17.05 16.59 -6.97
N ASP A 244 17.01 17.86 -7.37
CA ASP A 244 17.55 19.01 -6.63
C ASP A 244 16.50 20.13 -6.43
N TYR A 245 15.23 19.74 -6.34
CA TYR A 245 14.11 20.67 -6.34
C TYR A 245 14.13 21.60 -5.12
N SER A 246 13.74 22.85 -5.35
CA SER A 246 13.70 23.90 -4.32
C SER A 246 12.33 24.00 -3.67
N LEU A 247 12.25 24.54 -2.45
CA LEU A 247 10.96 24.90 -1.86
C LEU A 247 10.48 26.24 -2.45
N LEU A 248 9.22 26.30 -2.88
CA LEU A 248 8.60 27.58 -3.23
C LEU A 248 8.11 28.28 -1.95
N THR A 249 8.95 29.15 -1.39
CA THR A 249 8.76 29.72 -0.03
C THR A 249 7.58 30.69 0.09
N SER A 250 7.04 31.19 -1.02
CA SER A 250 5.84 32.01 -1.01
C SER A 250 4.55 31.21 -0.80
N ALA A 251 4.63 29.88 -0.86
CA ALA A 251 3.49 29.00 -0.69
C ALA A 251 3.02 28.89 0.76
N SER A 252 1.71 28.94 0.93
CA SER A 252 1.00 28.68 2.18
C SER A 252 -0.25 27.87 1.90
N LEU A 253 -0.78 27.17 2.90
CA LEU A 253 -2.13 26.61 2.78
C LEU A 253 -3.15 27.74 2.94
N LYS A 254 -4.05 27.89 1.97
CA LYS A 254 -5.18 28.84 2.06
C LYS A 254 -5.97 28.65 3.35
N GLN A 255 -6.12 27.38 3.73
CA GLN A 255 -6.69 26.94 4.99
C GLN A 255 -5.92 25.71 5.48
N SER A 256 -5.44 25.78 6.72
CA SER A 256 -4.71 24.69 7.35
C SER A 256 -5.63 23.65 7.98
N THR A 257 -6.93 23.93 8.07
CA THR A 257 -7.93 23.03 8.63
C THR A 257 -8.99 22.74 7.60
N ILE A 258 -9.34 21.46 7.45
CA ILE A 258 -10.35 20.97 6.51
C ILE A 258 -11.31 20.07 7.26
N MET A 259 -12.61 20.19 6.95
CA MET A 259 -13.65 19.38 7.58
C MET A 259 -14.12 18.26 6.64
N ILE A 260 -14.10 17.02 7.11
CA ILE A 260 -14.88 15.92 6.53
C ILE A 260 -16.16 15.81 7.34
N LYS A 261 -17.30 16.06 6.70
CA LYS A 261 -18.60 16.02 7.36
C LYS A 261 -19.04 14.60 7.68
N GLN A 262 -19.83 14.45 8.74
CA GLN A 262 -20.45 13.17 9.08
C GLN A 262 -21.11 12.53 7.84
N GLY A 263 -20.91 11.21 7.67
CA GLY A 263 -21.44 10.45 6.54
C GLY A 263 -20.70 10.67 5.22
N LYS A 264 -19.63 11.47 5.18
CA LYS A 264 -18.78 11.68 4.00
C LYS A 264 -17.40 11.02 4.17
N THR A 265 -16.77 10.69 3.05
CA THR A 265 -15.40 10.16 2.99
C THR A 265 -14.38 11.20 2.55
N THR A 266 -14.84 12.35 2.04
CA THR A 266 -14.01 13.43 1.51
C THR A 266 -14.59 14.77 1.97
N PRO A 267 -13.77 15.82 2.07
CA PRO A 267 -14.28 17.16 2.36
C PRO A 267 -15.11 17.72 1.18
N GLU A 268 -16.03 18.63 1.47
CA GLU A 268 -16.73 19.42 0.44
C GLU A 268 -15.84 20.54 -0.12
N GLU A 269 -14.96 21.07 0.73
CA GLU A 269 -14.00 22.10 0.35
C GLU A 269 -12.68 21.48 -0.11
N SER A 270 -12.15 21.99 -1.22
CA SER A 270 -10.82 21.61 -1.69
C SER A 270 -9.72 22.18 -0.79
N VAL A 271 -8.67 21.41 -0.58
CA VAL A 271 -7.40 21.96 -0.09
C VAL A 271 -6.84 22.88 -1.17
N ALA A 272 -6.28 24.03 -0.79
CA ALA A 272 -5.67 24.95 -1.75
C ALA A 272 -4.37 25.53 -1.21
N LEU A 273 -3.42 25.73 -2.12
CA LEU A 273 -2.23 26.53 -1.88
C LEU A 273 -2.51 27.97 -2.29
N SER A 274 -1.99 28.92 -1.50
CA SER A 274 -1.96 30.34 -1.82
C SER A 274 -0.52 30.82 -1.86
N PHE A 275 -0.19 31.67 -2.83
CA PHE A 275 1.16 32.18 -3.06
C PHE A 275 1.18 33.67 -2.77
N SER A 276 1.95 34.09 -1.77
CA SER A 276 1.95 35.48 -1.30
C SER A 276 2.46 36.51 -2.32
N ASP A 277 3.18 36.04 -3.33
CA ASP A 277 3.81 36.83 -4.39
C ASP A 277 3.22 36.51 -5.78
N ASP A 278 2.06 35.86 -5.84
CA ASP A 278 1.46 35.36 -7.07
C ASP A 278 2.43 34.52 -7.93
N MET A 279 3.33 33.79 -7.26
CA MET A 279 4.41 32.99 -7.85
C MET A 279 5.49 33.80 -8.60
N ALA A 280 5.62 35.11 -8.33
CA ALA A 280 6.68 35.94 -8.94
C ALA A 280 8.11 35.47 -8.63
N SER A 281 8.32 34.69 -7.55
CA SER A 281 9.61 34.08 -7.20
C SER A 281 9.99 32.84 -8.01
N VAL A 282 9.11 32.34 -8.90
CA VAL A 282 9.43 31.21 -9.79
C VAL A 282 10.48 31.62 -10.82
N GLN A 283 11.48 30.76 -11.02
CA GLN A 283 12.60 30.97 -11.93
C GLN A 283 12.66 29.86 -12.97
N LEU A 284 12.84 30.24 -14.24
CA LEU A 284 13.08 29.27 -15.32
C LEU A 284 14.35 28.47 -15.04
N GLY A 285 14.27 27.14 -15.18
CA GLY A 285 15.37 26.22 -14.93
C GLY A 285 15.41 25.69 -13.50
N THR A 286 14.59 26.24 -12.60
CA THR A 286 14.40 25.72 -11.23
C THR A 286 13.10 24.93 -11.16
N ASN A 287 13.17 23.72 -10.61
CA ASN A 287 11.98 22.93 -10.29
C ASN A 287 11.69 23.04 -8.78
N TYR A 288 10.41 23.02 -8.42
CA TYR A 288 9.96 23.23 -7.05
C TYR A 288 9.18 22.05 -6.50
N VAL A 289 9.25 21.84 -5.19
CA VAL A 289 8.46 20.85 -4.47
C VAL A 289 7.93 21.43 -3.16
N ILE A 290 6.65 21.17 -2.88
CA ILE A 290 5.96 21.59 -1.66
C ILE A 290 5.41 20.34 -0.97
N PRO A 291 6.03 19.87 0.12
CA PRO A 291 5.51 18.77 0.92
C PRO A 291 4.34 19.24 1.78
N VAL A 292 3.17 18.63 1.64
CA VAL A 292 1.99 18.86 2.49
C VAL A 292 1.77 17.63 3.36
N THR A 293 1.60 17.83 4.67
CA THR A 293 1.43 16.77 5.66
C THR A 293 0.16 16.95 6.48
N ILE A 294 -0.47 15.85 6.88
CA ILE A 294 -1.43 15.83 7.99
C ILE A 294 -0.63 15.96 9.29
N THR A 295 -1.03 16.89 10.15
CA THR A 295 -0.42 17.11 11.47
C THR A 295 -1.34 16.72 12.61
N ASN A 296 -2.66 16.76 12.40
CA ASN A 296 -3.66 16.35 13.38
C ASN A 296 -4.94 15.90 12.70
N VAL A 297 -5.63 14.94 13.33
CA VAL A 297 -6.98 14.52 12.99
C VAL A 297 -7.78 14.49 14.28
N ASP A 298 -8.93 15.14 14.29
CA ASP A 298 -9.83 15.25 15.45
C ASP A 298 -11.25 14.90 15.00
N GLY A 299 -11.75 13.74 15.45
CA GLY A 299 -13.04 13.19 15.06
C GLY A 299 -13.29 11.84 15.74
N VAL A 300 -14.56 11.42 15.79
CA VAL A 300 -14.94 10.14 16.44
C VAL A 300 -14.26 8.98 15.73
N GLY A 301 -13.37 8.30 16.46
CA GLY A 301 -12.61 7.16 15.96
C GLY A 301 -11.64 7.47 14.81
N ALA A 302 -11.42 8.74 14.49
CA ALA A 302 -10.57 9.14 13.38
C ALA A 302 -9.10 9.17 13.82
N ASP A 303 -8.20 8.73 12.94
CA ASP A 303 -6.76 8.75 13.20
C ASP A 303 -5.98 9.07 11.92
N ILE A 304 -4.71 9.43 12.05
CA ILE A 304 -3.82 9.66 10.90
C ILE A 304 -3.45 8.30 10.29
N GLY A 305 -3.73 8.09 9.02
CA GLY A 305 -3.28 6.91 8.28
C GLY A 305 -1.82 7.00 7.83
N GLU A 306 -1.30 5.90 7.28
CA GLU A 306 0.11 5.80 6.84
C GLU A 306 0.48 6.87 5.80
N ASN A 307 -0.39 7.09 4.81
CA ASN A 307 -0.20 8.09 3.75
C ASN A 307 -0.56 9.49 4.26
N LYS A 308 0.30 10.07 5.09
CA LYS A 308 0.08 11.40 5.70
C LYS A 308 0.83 12.54 5.01
N VAL A 309 1.65 12.27 3.99
CA VAL A 309 2.43 13.27 3.25
C VAL A 309 2.18 13.12 1.75
N ILE A 310 2.03 14.26 1.07
CA ILE A 310 2.11 14.34 -0.40
C ILE A 310 3.10 15.42 -0.81
N TYR A 311 3.54 15.34 -2.06
CA TYR A 311 4.43 16.34 -2.66
C TYR A 311 3.70 16.99 -3.83
N ILE A 312 3.67 18.32 -3.84
CA ILE A 312 3.20 19.09 -4.99
C ILE A 312 4.42 19.61 -5.74
N VAL A 313 4.62 19.11 -6.95
CA VAL A 313 5.80 19.39 -7.78
C VAL A 313 5.43 20.39 -8.86
N TYR A 314 6.27 21.40 -9.05
CA TYR A 314 6.18 22.36 -10.14
C TYR A 314 7.46 22.29 -10.95
N LYS A 315 7.38 21.80 -12.18
CA LYS A 315 8.50 21.79 -13.12
C LYS A 315 8.45 23.03 -13.98
N THR A 316 9.59 23.66 -14.27
CA THR A 316 9.64 24.78 -15.22
C THR A 316 10.17 24.30 -16.57
N ALA A 317 9.58 24.80 -17.65
CA ALA A 317 10.03 24.51 -19.01
C ALA A 317 10.00 25.75 -19.88
N LEU A 318 11.04 25.92 -20.69
CA LEU A 318 11.06 26.92 -21.75
C LEU A 318 10.22 26.41 -22.92
N VAL A 319 9.26 27.22 -23.35
CA VAL A 319 8.40 26.95 -24.50
C VAL A 319 8.39 28.15 -25.45
N GLY A 320 8.04 27.89 -26.70
CA GLY A 320 7.93 28.95 -27.72
C GLY A 320 9.27 29.58 -28.13
N PHE A 321 10.42 29.00 -27.75
CA PHE A 321 11.73 29.42 -28.26
C PHE A 321 11.93 29.03 -29.74
N LEU A 322 11.31 27.93 -30.13
CA LEU A 322 11.30 27.41 -31.50
C LEU A 322 9.99 27.78 -32.19
N SER A 323 10.08 28.13 -33.47
CA SER A 323 8.92 28.40 -34.32
C SER A 323 9.10 27.75 -35.68
N CYS A 324 8.05 27.11 -36.19
CA CYS A 324 8.04 26.64 -37.58
C CYS A 324 7.69 27.79 -38.52
N VAL A 325 8.54 28.02 -39.51
CA VAL A 325 8.38 29.11 -40.48
C VAL A 325 8.39 28.57 -41.92
N ASP A 326 7.80 29.31 -42.86
CA ASP A 326 7.72 28.88 -44.26
C ASP A 326 9.08 28.92 -45.00
N LYS A 327 9.99 29.77 -44.52
CA LYS A 327 11.31 30.02 -45.12
C LYS A 327 12.35 30.25 -44.02
N PRO A 328 13.60 29.84 -44.25
CA PRO A 328 14.65 30.00 -43.25
C PRO A 328 15.04 31.47 -43.07
N VAL A 329 15.44 31.81 -41.85
CA VAL A 329 16.05 33.10 -41.51
C VAL A 329 17.53 32.90 -41.25
N GLY A 330 18.37 33.75 -41.83
CA GLY A 330 19.82 33.67 -41.74
C GLY A 330 20.51 33.21 -43.02
N SER A 331 21.83 33.06 -42.96
CA SER A 331 22.66 32.59 -44.07
C SER A 331 22.95 31.10 -43.95
N VAL A 332 22.75 30.34 -45.03
CA VAL A 332 23.01 28.90 -45.04
C VAL A 332 24.50 28.61 -44.92
N ILE A 333 24.87 27.63 -44.09
CA ILE A 333 26.22 27.06 -44.09
C ILE A 333 26.32 26.12 -45.29
N ASN A 334 27.18 26.46 -46.27
CA ASN A 334 27.41 25.66 -47.48
C ASN A 334 28.59 24.70 -47.36
N ASP A 335 29.53 24.97 -46.45
CA ASP A 335 30.69 24.11 -46.22
C ASP A 335 30.37 23.11 -45.10
N HIS A 336 30.20 21.84 -45.49
CA HIS A 336 29.91 20.73 -44.58
C HIS A 336 31.15 19.83 -44.36
N SER A 337 32.34 20.25 -44.78
CA SER A 337 33.55 19.40 -44.75
C SER A 337 33.96 18.93 -43.35
N GLY A 338 33.57 19.68 -42.31
CA GLY A 338 33.78 19.31 -40.90
C GLY A 338 32.58 18.64 -40.24
N TRP A 339 31.48 18.41 -40.96
CA TRP A 339 30.25 17.91 -40.35
C TRP A 339 30.27 16.40 -40.19
N SER A 340 29.63 15.91 -39.14
CA SER A 340 29.32 14.49 -38.98
C SER A 340 27.93 14.29 -38.39
N PHE A 341 27.32 13.16 -38.70
CA PHE A 341 25.98 12.81 -38.22
C PHE A 341 26.01 11.45 -37.55
N THR A 342 25.28 11.34 -36.44
CA THR A 342 24.97 10.03 -35.87
C THR A 342 23.49 9.88 -35.63
N LEU A 343 22.93 8.76 -36.08
CA LEU A 343 21.54 8.39 -35.83
C LEU A 343 21.52 7.27 -34.79
N ASN A 344 20.88 7.51 -33.65
CA ASN A 344 20.84 6.58 -32.52
C ASN A 344 22.25 6.08 -32.11
N GLY A 345 23.24 6.99 -32.16
CA GLY A 345 24.65 6.73 -31.83
C GLY A 345 25.45 5.98 -32.89
N GLN A 346 24.90 5.71 -34.07
CA GLN A 346 25.61 5.11 -35.21
C GLN A 346 25.91 6.15 -36.27
N SER A 347 27.06 6.07 -36.93
CA SER A 347 27.41 6.96 -38.05
C SER A 347 26.33 6.94 -39.12
N SER A 348 25.95 8.11 -39.62
CA SER A 348 24.92 8.29 -40.65
C SER A 348 25.45 9.23 -41.74
N ASP A 349 25.12 8.91 -42.99
CA ASP A 349 25.31 9.81 -44.14
C ASP A 349 24.01 10.59 -44.44
N LEU A 350 23.08 10.60 -43.47
CA LEU A 350 21.66 10.92 -43.64
C LEU A 350 20.99 9.94 -44.61
N TYR A 351 19.83 10.31 -45.15
CA TYR A 351 19.00 9.42 -45.97
C TYR A 351 18.52 8.18 -45.21
N ASP A 352 17.93 8.39 -44.02
CA ASP A 352 17.60 7.33 -43.05
C ASP A 352 16.14 7.38 -42.59
N TYR A 353 15.61 6.24 -42.16
CA TYR A 353 14.35 6.18 -41.41
C TYR A 353 14.55 6.72 -39.99
N VAL A 354 13.68 7.64 -39.57
CA VAL A 354 13.67 8.26 -38.25
C VAL A 354 12.31 8.03 -37.58
N PRO A 355 11.98 6.78 -37.17
CA PRO A 355 10.77 6.51 -36.42
C PRO A 355 10.72 7.30 -35.11
N ASP A 356 9.53 7.38 -34.52
CA ASP A 356 9.26 8.06 -33.25
C ASP A 356 10.32 7.74 -32.18
N GLY A 357 10.86 8.78 -31.56
CA GLY A 357 11.93 8.68 -30.56
C GLY A 357 13.36 8.57 -31.11
N SER A 358 13.55 8.55 -32.44
CA SER A 358 14.90 8.53 -33.04
C SER A 358 15.67 9.81 -32.74
N ILE A 359 16.97 9.68 -32.46
CA ILE A 359 17.86 10.78 -32.10
C ILE A 359 18.91 10.96 -33.20
N LEU A 360 18.88 12.10 -33.88
CA LEU A 360 19.90 12.54 -34.82
C LEU A 360 20.79 13.59 -34.15
N ASP A 361 22.05 13.25 -33.93
CA ASP A 361 23.08 14.19 -33.50
C ASP A 361 23.86 14.70 -34.72
N ILE A 362 23.99 16.02 -34.81
CA ILE A 362 24.70 16.76 -35.85
C ILE A 362 25.89 17.47 -35.18
N ASP A 363 27.11 17.15 -35.59
CA ASP A 363 28.32 17.90 -35.25
C ASP A 363 28.69 18.80 -36.43
N LEU A 364 28.77 20.11 -36.20
CA LEU A 364 29.13 21.09 -37.24
C LEU A 364 30.66 21.22 -37.44
N GLY A 365 31.46 20.53 -36.62
CA GLY A 365 32.93 20.57 -36.61
C GLY A 365 33.54 21.84 -36.02
N LYS A 366 32.71 22.88 -35.79
CA LYS A 366 33.05 24.14 -35.14
C LYS A 366 31.79 24.79 -34.56
N GLN A 367 31.99 25.73 -33.64
CA GLN A 367 30.88 26.52 -33.11
C GLN A 367 30.34 27.51 -34.15
N GLU A 368 29.03 27.54 -34.29
CA GLU A 368 28.29 28.40 -35.22
C GLU A 368 27.13 29.10 -34.50
N ASN A 369 26.75 30.30 -34.96
CA ASN A 369 25.64 31.06 -34.37
C ASN A 369 24.31 30.69 -35.06
N ILE A 370 23.70 29.59 -34.64
CA ILE A 370 22.56 28.93 -35.29
C ILE A 370 21.29 29.78 -35.13
N LYS A 371 20.60 30.04 -36.24
CA LYS A 371 19.33 30.77 -36.31
C LYS A 371 18.17 29.91 -36.81
N THR A 372 18.38 29.11 -37.86
CA THR A 372 17.35 28.18 -38.37
C THR A 372 17.94 26.80 -38.61
N ILE A 373 17.17 25.78 -38.26
CA ILE A 373 17.45 24.37 -38.58
C ILE A 373 16.39 23.92 -39.59
N ALA A 374 16.82 23.46 -40.76
CA ALA A 374 15.97 22.86 -41.77
C ALA A 374 16.10 21.34 -41.71
N LEU A 375 14.99 20.66 -41.50
CA LEU A 375 14.89 19.21 -41.61
C LEU A 375 14.25 18.89 -42.97
N HIS A 376 15.01 18.29 -43.87
CA HIS A 376 14.53 17.90 -45.20
C HIS A 376 14.18 16.42 -45.19
N PHE A 377 12.89 16.11 -45.27
CA PHE A 377 12.40 14.73 -45.39
C PHE A 377 12.43 14.27 -46.86
N TYR A 378 12.36 12.96 -47.08
CA TYR A 378 12.33 12.38 -48.42
C TYR A 378 11.15 12.92 -49.25
N GLU A 379 9.95 12.91 -48.66
CA GLU A 379 8.75 13.59 -49.13
C GLU A 379 7.89 14.05 -47.94
N TRP A 380 6.92 14.93 -48.17
CA TRP A 380 6.08 15.49 -47.10
C TRP A 380 5.31 14.42 -46.30
N PHE A 381 4.88 13.33 -46.93
CA PHE A 381 4.20 12.21 -46.27
C PHE A 381 5.14 11.26 -45.50
N TYR A 382 6.45 11.46 -45.61
CA TYR A 382 7.48 10.87 -44.76
C TYR A 382 8.04 11.88 -43.75
N SER A 383 7.31 12.97 -43.49
CA SER A 383 7.67 13.92 -42.43
C SER A 383 7.33 13.34 -41.06
N SER A 384 8.17 13.69 -40.08
CA SER A 384 7.79 13.65 -38.66
C SER A 384 6.67 14.67 -38.41
N GLU A 385 5.89 14.54 -37.34
CA GLU A 385 4.89 15.57 -36.95
C GLU A 385 5.55 16.74 -36.20
N SER A 386 6.60 16.43 -35.46
CA SER A 386 7.38 17.39 -34.67
C SER A 386 8.80 16.88 -34.39
N ALA A 387 9.63 17.73 -33.79
CA ALA A 387 10.93 17.35 -33.25
C ALA A 387 11.32 18.21 -32.03
N SER A 388 11.96 17.59 -31.03
CA SER A 388 12.68 18.32 -29.98
C SER A 388 14.07 18.72 -30.49
N ILE A 389 14.51 19.93 -30.14
CA ILE A 389 15.85 20.42 -30.49
C ILE A 389 16.61 20.72 -29.21
N ALA A 390 17.83 20.20 -29.10
CA ALA A 390 18.79 20.60 -28.08
C ALA A 390 20.13 20.95 -28.73
N ILE A 391 20.94 21.78 -28.08
CA ILE A 391 22.22 22.26 -28.61
C ILE A 391 23.35 22.12 -27.58
N SER A 392 24.59 21.95 -28.02
CA SER A 392 25.75 21.87 -27.13
C SER A 392 27.02 22.50 -27.74
N ASN A 393 27.89 23.02 -26.87
CA ASN A 393 29.22 23.51 -27.23
C ASN A 393 30.32 22.45 -27.04
N ASP A 394 30.08 21.43 -26.21
CA ASP A 394 31.07 20.42 -25.81
C ASP A 394 30.70 18.99 -26.22
N GLY A 395 29.45 18.76 -26.66
CA GLY A 395 28.95 17.44 -27.04
C GLY A 395 28.53 16.59 -25.85
N GLU A 396 28.67 17.10 -24.62
CA GLU A 396 28.32 16.39 -23.38
C GLU A 396 27.08 17.01 -22.72
N LYS A 397 27.05 18.34 -22.60
CA LYS A 397 25.97 19.08 -21.95
C LYS A 397 25.12 19.77 -23.00
N TYR A 398 23.88 19.32 -23.11
CA TYR A 398 22.91 19.88 -24.05
C TYR A 398 21.94 20.83 -23.34
N GLU A 399 21.73 22.01 -23.93
CA GLU A 399 20.63 22.92 -23.62
C GLU A 399 19.41 22.52 -24.46
N ASP A 400 18.31 22.13 -23.81
CA ASP A 400 17.03 21.85 -24.47
C ASP A 400 16.34 23.17 -24.88
N LEU A 401 16.03 23.29 -26.17
CA LEU A 401 15.37 24.46 -26.75
C LEU A 401 13.86 24.26 -26.93
N GLY A 402 13.36 23.06 -26.63
CA GLY A 402 11.94 22.69 -26.70
C GLY A 402 11.56 21.95 -27.98
N VAL A 403 10.26 21.90 -28.25
CA VAL A 403 9.66 21.16 -29.36
C VAL A 403 9.17 22.12 -30.44
N ALA A 404 9.52 21.82 -31.70
CA ALA A 404 8.93 22.44 -32.87
C ALA A 404 7.93 21.46 -33.50
N SER A 405 6.69 21.88 -33.71
CA SER A 405 5.59 21.03 -34.19
C SER A 405 4.88 21.61 -35.41
N GLY A 406 3.95 20.85 -35.98
CA GLY A 406 3.19 21.28 -37.17
C GLY A 406 3.97 21.07 -38.47
N PHE A 407 4.88 20.10 -38.49
CA PHE A 407 5.59 19.73 -39.71
C PHE A 407 4.59 19.08 -40.68
N ALA A 408 4.41 19.68 -41.86
CA ALA A 408 3.45 19.20 -42.86
C ALA A 408 4.02 19.22 -44.28
N ASN A 409 5.30 19.59 -44.43
CA ASN A 409 5.95 19.82 -45.71
C ASN A 409 7.16 18.89 -45.87
N LYS A 410 7.68 18.78 -47.09
CA LYS A 410 8.94 18.08 -47.36
C LYS A 410 10.12 18.68 -46.57
N THR A 411 10.04 19.96 -46.21
CA THR A 411 11.04 20.63 -45.40
C THR A 411 10.36 21.40 -44.28
N SER A 412 10.86 21.20 -43.07
CA SER A 412 10.44 21.96 -41.89
C SER A 412 11.56 22.89 -41.49
N TYR A 413 11.31 24.20 -41.51
CA TYR A 413 12.25 25.22 -41.04
C TYR A 413 11.91 25.59 -39.60
N ILE A 414 12.82 25.24 -38.70
CA ILE A 414 12.72 25.48 -37.27
C ILE A 414 13.56 26.72 -36.95
N LEU A 415 12.89 27.86 -36.78
CA LEU A 415 13.48 29.12 -36.37
C LEU A 415 13.72 29.12 -34.86
N LEU A 416 14.95 29.44 -34.45
CA LEU A 416 15.27 29.87 -33.10
C LEU A 416 14.98 31.37 -33.00
N LEU A 417 14.10 31.77 -32.07
CA LEU A 417 13.73 33.19 -31.93
C LEU A 417 14.95 34.08 -31.68
N VAL A 418 15.94 33.59 -30.94
CA VAL A 418 17.27 34.20 -30.80
C VAL A 418 18.34 33.20 -31.20
N ALA A 419 19.34 33.67 -31.94
CA ALA A 419 20.41 32.80 -32.38
C ALA A 419 21.20 32.24 -31.20
N LYS A 420 21.69 31.01 -31.33
CA LYS A 420 22.46 30.33 -30.29
C LYS A 420 23.77 29.83 -30.86
N GLN A 421 24.86 30.15 -30.17
CA GLN A 421 26.16 29.57 -30.45
C GLN A 421 26.20 28.10 -29.99
N ALA A 422 26.44 27.18 -30.92
CA ALA A 422 26.67 25.77 -30.63
C ALA A 422 27.50 25.09 -31.72
N GLN A 423 28.15 23.98 -31.38
CA GLN A 423 28.79 23.08 -32.34
C GLN A 423 27.92 21.85 -32.61
N TYR A 424 27.21 21.36 -31.60
CA TYR A 424 26.40 20.14 -31.68
C TYR A 424 24.93 20.48 -31.62
N ILE A 425 24.12 19.82 -32.44
CA ILE A 425 22.67 19.91 -32.46
C ILE A 425 22.11 18.50 -32.33
N ARG A 426 21.22 18.29 -31.37
CA ARG A 426 20.47 17.05 -31.19
C ARG A 426 19.03 17.25 -31.61
N VAL A 427 18.55 16.40 -32.50
CA VAL A 427 17.16 16.38 -32.99
C VAL A 427 16.53 15.06 -32.56
N THR A 428 15.48 15.13 -31.76
CA THR A 428 14.66 13.95 -31.41
C THR A 428 13.34 14.04 -32.17
N PHE A 429 13.06 13.06 -33.03
CA PHE A 429 11.86 13.06 -33.87
C PHE A 429 10.66 12.49 -33.13
N HIS A 430 9.48 13.11 -33.30
CA HIS A 430 8.24 12.68 -32.66
C HIS A 430 7.07 12.59 -33.66
N GLY A 431 6.40 11.44 -33.64
CA GLY A 431 5.24 11.15 -34.47
C GLY A 431 5.58 10.92 -35.95
N ALA A 432 4.57 10.52 -36.71
CA ALA A 432 4.68 10.28 -38.15
C ALA A 432 3.46 10.86 -38.84
N LEU A 433 3.66 11.67 -39.88
CA LEU A 433 2.52 12.32 -40.55
C LEU A 433 1.64 11.31 -41.30
N TYR A 434 2.25 10.41 -42.08
CA TYR A 434 1.54 9.36 -42.83
C TYR A 434 2.31 8.04 -42.84
N TYR A 435 3.57 8.09 -43.27
CA TYR A 435 4.48 6.94 -43.27
C TYR A 435 5.60 7.17 -42.28
N SER A 436 6.33 6.08 -41.95
CA SER A 436 7.49 6.16 -41.06
C SER A 436 8.47 7.24 -41.54
N PRO A 437 8.80 8.24 -40.71
CA PRO A 437 9.52 9.40 -41.19
C PRO A 437 10.88 9.03 -41.80
N TYR A 438 11.29 9.79 -42.82
CA TYR A 438 12.52 9.53 -43.56
C TYR A 438 13.28 10.83 -43.75
N ILE A 439 14.39 11.01 -43.01
CA ILE A 439 15.24 12.20 -43.13
C ILE A 439 16.14 12.05 -44.35
N ASN A 440 16.13 13.03 -45.26
CA ASN A 440 16.97 13.06 -46.45
C ASN A 440 18.24 13.86 -46.18
N THR A 441 18.10 15.13 -45.79
CA THR A 441 19.23 16.02 -45.47
C THR A 441 18.87 16.99 -44.35
N VAL A 442 19.86 17.73 -43.84
CA VAL A 442 19.65 18.85 -42.92
C VAL A 442 20.34 20.11 -43.43
N GLY A 443 19.76 21.28 -43.15
CA GLY A 443 20.34 22.57 -43.47
C GLY A 443 20.44 23.45 -42.22
N ILE A 444 21.58 24.08 -41.98
CA ILE A 444 21.78 24.99 -40.85
C ILE A 444 22.01 26.41 -41.37
N TYR A 445 21.31 27.36 -40.78
CA TYR A 445 21.39 28.78 -41.12
C TYR A 445 21.85 29.57 -39.91
N THR A 446 22.80 30.48 -40.11
CA THR A 446 23.37 31.32 -39.06
C THR A 446 22.84 32.74 -39.13
N GLU A 447 22.82 33.43 -37.99
CA GLU A 447 22.52 34.86 -37.97
C GLU A 447 23.68 35.63 -38.60
N THR A 448 23.39 36.41 -39.64
CA THR A 448 24.35 37.35 -40.24
C THR A 448 24.68 38.44 -39.24
N GLU A 449 25.97 38.68 -39.00
CA GLU A 449 26.47 39.86 -38.25
C GLU A 449 25.93 41.19 -38.80
#